data_AF-A0A832ST36-F1
#
_entry.id   AF-A0A832ST36-F1
#
_cell.length_a   1.000
_cell.length_b   1.000
_cell.length_c   1.000
_cell.angle_alpha   90.00
_cell.angle_beta   90.00
_cell.angle_gamma   90.00
#
_symmetry.space_group_name_H-M   'P 1'
#
loop_
_entity.id
_entity.type
_entity.pdbx_description
1 polymer ?
#
loop_
_entity_poly.entity_id
_entity_poly.type
_entity_poly.pdbx_seq_one_letter_code
_entity_poly.pdbx_strand_id
1 'polypeptide(L)'
;MSTESLRRDHELIEKVIKAMQSTIELLNDKKQIPESILLPVIDFSKNFTDVCHHTKEEKSLFPALEESGMPTTMGPIAMMLLDHQRSREIGNEME
;
A
#
# COMPACT_ATOMS: atom_id res chain seq x y z
N MET A 1 7.48 1.97 -17.37
CA MET A 1 7.68 1.14 -16.16
C MET A 1 7.20 -0.26 -16.47
N SER A 2 7.91 -1.31 -16.02
CA SER A 2 7.45 -2.68 -16.22
C SER A 2 6.55 -3.14 -15.07
N THR A 3 5.60 -4.02 -15.37
CA THR A 3 4.78 -4.71 -14.36
C THR A 3 5.64 -5.51 -13.38
N GLU A 4 6.81 -5.98 -13.81
CA GLU A 4 7.80 -6.63 -12.94
C GLU A 4 8.31 -5.70 -11.82
N SER A 5 8.40 -4.38 -12.05
CA SER A 5 8.73 -3.44 -10.97
C SER A 5 7.63 -3.38 -9.92
N LEU A 6 6.36 -3.37 -10.34
CA LEU A 6 5.21 -3.34 -9.43
C LEU A 6 5.14 -4.62 -8.60
N ARG A 7 5.44 -5.77 -9.21
CA ARG A 7 5.50 -7.07 -8.49
C ARG A 7 6.56 -7.06 -7.40
N ARG A 8 7.72 -6.45 -7.63
CA ARG A 8 8.75 -6.30 -6.59
C ARG A 8 8.33 -5.36 -5.47
N ASP A 9 7.59 -4.30 -5.78
CA ASP A 9 7.00 -3.44 -4.75
C ASP A 9 6.01 -4.26 -3.89
N HIS A 10 5.16 -5.09 -4.51
CA HIS A 10 4.25 -5.98 -3.78
C HIS A 10 4.99 -6.96 -2.87
N GLU A 11 6.09 -7.57 -3.33
CA GLU A 11 6.90 -8.46 -2.49
C GLU A 11 7.41 -7.76 -1.22
N LEU A 12 7.72 -6.46 -1.30
CA LEU A 12 8.12 -5.67 -0.15
C LEU A 12 6.92 -5.31 0.74
N ILE A 13 5.81 -4.87 0.14
CA ILE A 13 4.56 -4.56 0.86
C ILE A 13 4.09 -5.77 1.66
N GLU A 14 4.06 -6.97 1.06
CA GLU A 14 3.67 -8.21 1.75
C GLU A 14 4.59 -8.55 2.93
N LYS A 15 5.91 -8.31 2.80
CA LYS A 15 6.86 -8.54 3.89
C LYS A 15 6.58 -7.61 5.07
N VAL A 16 6.30 -6.34 4.79
CA VAL A 16 5.98 -5.35 5.83
C VAL A 16 4.64 -5.69 6.51
N ILE A 17 3.61 -6.07 5.75
CA ILE A 17 2.32 -6.52 6.31
C ILE A 17 2.52 -7.72 7.24
N LYS A 18 3.34 -8.70 6.85
CA LYS A 18 3.67 -9.85 7.72
C LYS A 18 4.37 -9.41 9.01
N ALA A 19 5.28 -8.43 8.96
CA ALA A 19 5.93 -7.87 10.14
C ALA A 19 4.96 -7.08 11.05
N MET A 20 4.01 -6.34 10.44
CA MET A 20 2.94 -5.67 11.18
C MET A 20 2.08 -6.67 11.96
N GLN A 21 1.76 -7.84 11.37
CA GLN A 21 0.99 -8.88 12.05
C GLN A 21 1.66 -9.35 13.35
N SER A 22 2.97 -9.63 13.30
CA SER A 22 3.73 -9.98 14.51
C SER A 22 3.79 -8.83 15.52
N THR A 23 3.83 -7.58 15.05
CA THR A 23 3.81 -6.40 15.93
C THR A 23 2.47 -6.29 16.66
N ILE A 24 1.36 -6.55 15.96
CA ILE A 24 0.01 -6.57 16.54
C ILE A 24 -0.11 -7.65 17.63
N GLU A 25 0.42 -8.85 17.40
CA GLU A 25 0.43 -9.93 18.39
C GLU A 25 1.15 -9.50 19.69
N LEU A 26 2.32 -8.87 19.57
CA LEU A 26 3.06 -8.37 20.73
C LEU A 26 2.31 -7.25 21.47
N LEU A 27 1.65 -6.36 20.74
CA LEU A 27 0.82 -5.29 21.34
C LEU A 27 -0.38 -5.87 22.10
N ASN A 28 -1.04 -6.89 21.56
CA ASN A 28 -2.14 -7.60 22.22
C ASN A 28 -1.69 -8.28 23.53
N ASP A 29 -0.44 -8.78 23.55
CA ASP A 29 0.22 -9.31 24.74
C ASP A 29 0.72 -8.22 25.71
N LYS A 30 0.33 -6.96 25.48
CA LYS A 30 0.70 -5.77 26.26
C LYS A 30 2.20 -5.53 26.34
N LYS A 31 2.97 -5.98 25.34
CA LYS A 31 4.38 -5.65 25.22
C LYS A 31 4.54 -4.19 24.79
N GLN A 32 5.52 -3.51 25.37
CA GLN A 32 5.92 -2.20 24.87
C GLN A 32 6.76 -2.40 23.61
N ILE A 33 6.36 -1.74 22.53
CA ILE A 33 7.08 -1.74 21.26
C ILE A 33 7.80 -0.40 21.12
N PRO A 34 9.12 -0.40 20.84
CA PRO A 34 9.85 0.83 20.56
C PRO A 34 9.26 1.58 19.37
N GLU A 35 9.20 2.91 19.47
CA GLU A 35 8.80 3.78 18.35
C GLU A 35 9.67 3.57 17.11
N SER A 36 10.94 3.18 17.29
CA SER A 36 11.84 2.83 16.19
C SER A 36 11.38 1.64 15.33
N ILE A 37 10.38 0.88 15.78
CA ILE A 37 9.71 -0.18 15.01
C ILE A 37 8.41 0.34 14.38
N LEU A 38 7.64 1.16 15.10
CA LEU A 38 6.33 1.65 14.64
C LEU A 38 6.42 2.79 13.63
N LEU A 39 7.34 3.74 13.81
CA LEU A 39 7.49 4.90 12.91
C LEU A 39 7.87 4.47 11.47
N PRO A 40 8.80 3.52 11.24
CA PRO A 40 9.08 3.04 9.88
C PRO A 40 7.88 2.36 9.22
N VAL A 41 6.98 1.74 10.00
CA VAL A 41 5.75 1.11 9.48
C VAL A 41 4.76 2.16 8.98
N ILE A 42 4.65 3.28 9.70
CA ILE A 42 3.83 4.44 9.29
C ILE A 42 4.44 5.06 8.03
N ASP A 43 5.75 5.34 8.04
CA ASP A 43 6.48 5.90 6.89
C ASP A 43 6.34 5.02 5.65
N PHE A 44 6.51 3.71 5.78
CA PHE A 44 6.37 2.77 4.69
C PHE A 44 4.96 2.81 4.08
N SER A 45 3.93 2.80 4.93
CA SER A 45 2.53 2.84 4.48
C SER A 45 2.20 4.14 3.72
N LYS A 46 2.69 5.29 4.20
CA LYS A 46 2.40 6.60 3.60
C LYS A 46 3.27 6.91 2.38
N ASN A 47 4.56 6.62 2.44
CA ASN A 47 5.51 7.05 1.41
C ASN A 47 5.81 5.94 0.40
N PHE A 48 6.04 4.70 0.84
CA PHE A 48 6.34 3.62 -0.10
C PHE A 48 5.07 3.10 -0.78
N THR A 49 4.05 2.71 -0.02
CA THR A 49 2.83 2.13 -0.61
C THR A 49 2.07 3.17 -1.42
N ASP A 50 1.81 4.35 -0.87
CA ASP A 50 1.01 5.37 -1.58
C ASP A 50 1.84 6.21 -2.56
N VAL A 51 2.75 7.06 -2.06
CA VAL A 51 3.47 8.01 -2.91
C VAL A 51 4.31 7.32 -3.98
N CYS A 52 4.94 6.18 -3.67
CA CYS A 52 5.75 5.45 -4.64
C CYS A 52 4.93 4.42 -5.43
N HIS A 53 4.30 3.44 -4.79
CA HIS A 53 3.69 2.32 -5.49
C HIS A 53 2.33 2.66 -6.12
N HIS A 54 1.36 3.23 -5.40
CA HIS A 54 0.07 3.60 -5.99
C HIS A 54 0.23 4.64 -7.10
N THR A 55 1.14 5.62 -6.96
CA THR A 55 1.43 6.58 -8.04
C THR A 55 1.84 5.89 -9.34
N LYS A 56 2.62 4.81 -9.24
CA LYS A 56 3.04 4.04 -10.41
C LYS A 56 1.85 3.39 -11.12
N GLU A 57 0.89 2.90 -10.36
CA GLU A 57 -0.32 2.29 -10.91
C GLU A 57 -1.26 3.37 -11.47
N GLU A 58 -1.64 4.34 -10.65
CA GLU A 58 -2.61 5.39 -10.97
C GLU A 58 -2.15 6.33 -12.09
N LYS A 59 -0.84 6.60 -12.21
CA LYS A 59 -0.28 7.52 -13.22
C LYS A 59 0.36 6.81 -14.41
N SER A 60 0.44 5.47 -14.43
CA SER A 60 1.04 4.77 -15.56
C SER A 60 0.32 3.47 -15.93
N LEU A 61 0.17 2.51 -15.02
CA LEU A 61 -0.44 1.22 -15.38
C LEU A 61 -1.93 1.36 -15.72
N PHE A 62 -2.73 2.01 -14.86
CA PHE A 62 -4.17 2.14 -15.05
C PHE A 62 -4.53 2.94 -16.31
N PRO A 63 -3.88 4.08 -16.63
CA PRO A 63 -4.08 4.75 -17.91
C PRO A 63 -3.77 3.85 -19.13
N ALA A 64 -2.68 3.08 -19.09
CA ALA A 64 -2.34 2.18 -20.20
C ALA A 64 -3.35 1.04 -20.38
N LEU A 65 -3.92 0.53 -19.28
CA LEU A 65 -5.00 -0.46 -19.31
C LEU A 65 -6.29 0.14 -19.86
N GLU A 66 -6.59 1.41 -19.53
CA GLU A 66 -7.73 2.15 -20.09
C GLU A 66 -7.64 2.31 -21.60
N GLU A 67 -6.48 2.75 -22.09
CA GLU A 67 -6.19 2.84 -23.52
C GLU A 67 -6.33 1.48 -24.23
N SER A 68 -6.10 0.39 -23.50
CA SER A 68 -6.25 -0.98 -23.98
C SER A 68 -7.70 -1.52 -23.87
N GLY A 69 -8.65 -0.70 -23.42
CA GLY A 69 -10.08 -1.02 -23.36
C GLY A 69 -10.62 -1.45 -22.00
N MET A 70 -9.83 -1.35 -20.91
CA MET A 70 -10.30 -1.65 -19.55
C MET A 70 -10.91 -0.40 -18.90
N PRO A 71 -12.21 -0.37 -18.54
CA PRO A 71 -12.81 0.80 -17.91
C PRO A 71 -12.16 1.16 -16.57
N THR A 72 -12.00 2.46 -16.30
CA THR A 72 -11.48 3.00 -15.03
C THR A 72 -12.57 3.32 -14.01
N THR A 73 -13.81 3.51 -14.48
CA THR A 73 -14.98 3.89 -13.66
C THR A 73 -15.79 2.70 -13.17
N MET A 74 -15.45 1.49 -13.60
CA MET A 74 -16.08 0.24 -13.17
C MET A 74 -15.08 -0.91 -13.25
N GLY A 75 -15.37 -2.03 -12.58
CA GLY A 75 -14.50 -3.20 -12.60
C GLY A 75 -13.23 -3.04 -11.75
N PRO A 76 -12.13 -3.74 -12.08
CA PRO A 76 -11.00 -3.89 -11.18
C PRO A 76 -10.25 -2.59 -10.90
N ILE A 77 -10.06 -1.71 -11.91
CA ILE A 77 -9.35 -0.44 -11.71
C ILE A 77 -10.14 0.46 -10.74
N ALA A 78 -11.47 0.54 -10.90
CA ALA A 78 -12.31 1.33 -10.00
C ALA A 78 -12.22 0.84 -8.55
N MET A 79 -12.19 -0.48 -8.34
CA MET A 79 -12.02 -1.07 -7.01
C MET A 79 -10.64 -0.75 -6.41
N MET A 80 -9.57 -0.87 -7.18
CA MET A 80 -8.22 -0.52 -6.71
C MET A 80 -8.13 0.95 -6.32
N LEU A 81 -8.71 1.87 -7.09
CA LEU A 81 -8.74 3.29 -6.74
C LEU A 81 -9.47 3.57 -5.41
N LEU A 82 -10.55 2.84 -5.14
CA LEU A 82 -11.25 2.91 -3.85
C LEU A 82 -10.38 2.36 -2.71
N ASP A 83 -9.70 1.23 -2.93
CA ASP A 83 -8.82 0.61 -1.94
C ASP A 83 -7.58 1.50 -1.65
N HIS A 84 -7.00 2.14 -2.67
CA HIS A 84 -5.91 3.11 -2.50
C HIS A 84 -6.36 4.30 -1.67
N GLN A 85 -7.57 4.83 -1.96
CA GLN A 85 -8.13 5.93 -1.17
C GLN A 85 -8.35 5.51 0.28
N ARG A 86 -8.85 4.30 0.52
CA ARG A 86 -9.03 3.77 1.87
C ARG A 86 -7.69 3.59 2.59
N SER A 87 -6.66 3.13 1.89
CA SER A 87 -5.30 3.01 2.44
C SER A 87 -4.76 4.38 2.88
N ARG A 88 -5.00 5.44 2.11
CA ARG A 88 -4.62 6.81 2.46
C ARG A 88 -5.33 7.32 3.71
N GLU A 89 -6.62 7.03 3.84
CA GLU A 89 -7.39 7.38 5.04
C GLU A 89 -6.82 6.70 6.29
N ILE A 90 -6.59 5.39 6.23
CA ILE A 90 -6.00 4.63 7.33
C ILE A 90 -4.61 5.19 7.68
N GLY A 91 -3.75 5.46 6.70
CA GLY A 91 -2.42 6.02 6.92
C GLY A 91 -2.42 7.39 7.60
N ASN A 92 -3.47 8.19 7.42
CA ASN A 92 -3.65 9.46 8.12
C ASN A 92 -4.16 9.30 9.55
N GLU A 93 -4.88 8.21 9.86
CA GLU A 93 -5.35 7.88 11.22
C GLU A 93 -4.25 7.26 12.10
N MET A 94 -3.09 6.89 11.53
CA MET A 94 -1.96 6.31 12.28
C MET A 94 -1.07 7.35 12.99
N GLU A 95 -1.33 8.65 12.78
CA GLU A 95 -0.68 9.78 13.46
C GLU A 95 -1.46 10.20 14.72
#